data_AF-A0A5J5DC95-F1
#
_entry.id   AF-A0A5J5DC95-F1
#
_cell.length_a   1.000
_cell.length_b   1.000
_cell.length_c   1.000
_cell.angle_alpha   90.00
_cell.angle_beta   90.00
_cell.angle_gamma   90.00
#
_symmetry.space_group_name_H-M   'P 1'
#
loop_
_entity.id
_entity.type
_entity.pdbx_description
1 polymer ?
#
loop_
_entity_poly.entity_id
_entity_poly.type
_entity_poly.pdbx_seq_one_letter_code
_entity_poly.pdbx_strand_id
1 'polypeptide(L)'
;MLISSFGLFQILFDQAQRSVKQQLHNFVKDDVRKFKETKKHFDRVREDLEIAQVKNAQAPRNKPHEVEEAAGTLSLARKCFRHLALDYVLQVRHMTESLLQNVQCMLSFMHAQYSLFQQGYNLLDEINPYMKKLAAERSLVIDSREKGEREKKTCNHPAEGEFLF
;
A
#
# COMPACT_ATOMS: atom_id res chain seq x y z
N MET A 1 0.31 -7.39 30.40
CA MET A 1 1.22 -7.75 29.29
C MET A 1 0.49 -7.82 27.93
N LEU A 2 -0.58 -8.59 27.76
CA LEU A 2 -1.31 -8.69 26.48
C LEU A 2 -1.94 -7.38 25.98
N ILE A 3 -2.58 -6.59 26.85
CA ILE A 3 -3.19 -5.29 26.49
C ILE A 3 -2.13 -4.27 26.02
N SER A 4 -0.97 -4.26 26.69
CA SER A 4 0.17 -3.40 26.35
C SER A 4 0.80 -3.80 25.01
N SER A 5 0.86 -5.11 24.71
CA SER A 5 1.35 -5.64 23.44
C SER A 5 0.42 -5.29 22.27
N PHE A 6 -0.90 -5.32 22.49
CA PHE A 6 -1.90 -4.93 21.48
C PHE A 6 -1.84 -3.44 21.13
N GLY A 7 -1.68 -2.57 22.14
CA GLY A 7 -1.53 -1.12 21.93
C GLY A 7 -0.25 -0.74 21.15
N LEU A 8 0.88 -1.39 21.46
CA LEU A 8 2.13 -1.20 20.71
C LEU A 8 1.98 -1.64 19.25
N PHE A 9 1.29 -2.76 19.01
CA PHE A 9 1.04 -3.27 17.68
C PHE A 9 0.19 -2.30 16.85
N GLN A 10 -0.87 -1.73 17.42
CA GLN A 10 -1.73 -0.77 16.72
C GLN A 10 -0.97 0.50 16.29
N ILE A 11 -0.02 0.96 17.10
CA ILE A 11 0.85 2.10 16.77
C ILE A 11 1.80 1.74 15.61
N LEU A 12 2.46 0.58 15.67
CA LEU A 12 3.37 0.12 14.62
C LEU A 12 2.62 -0.10 13.29
N PHE A 13 1.40 -0.60 13.36
CA PHE A 13 0.54 -0.81 12.20
C PHE A 13 0.15 0.52 11.54
N ASP A 14 -0.34 1.48 12.33
CA ASP A 14 -0.69 2.82 11.84
C ASP A 14 0.54 3.56 11.27
N GLN A 15 1.71 3.38 11.90
CA GLN A 15 2.98 3.90 11.38
C GLN A 15 3.39 3.25 10.05
N ALA A 16 3.30 1.93 9.93
CA ALA A 16 3.60 1.22 8.69
C ALA A 16 2.64 1.65 7.56
N GLN A 17 1.35 1.78 7.86
CA GLN A 17 0.34 2.23 6.91
C GLN A 17 0.62 3.66 6.41
N ARG A 18 0.93 4.60 7.32
CA ARG A 18 1.32 5.96 6.95
C ARG A 18 2.59 5.98 6.10
N SER A 19 3.58 5.15 6.44
CA SER A 19 4.84 5.07 5.71
C SER A 19 4.64 4.60 4.27
N VAL A 20 3.92 3.49 4.06
CA VAL A 20 3.60 2.96 2.71
C VAL A 20 2.85 4.00 1.89
N LYS A 21 1.84 4.65 2.48
CA LYS A 21 1.06 5.71 1.81
C LYS A 21 1.94 6.88 1.38
N GLN A 22 2.85 7.32 2.27
CA GLN A 22 3.76 8.44 1.98
C GLN A 22 4.77 8.07 0.89
N GLN A 23 5.32 6.85 0.91
CA GLN A 23 6.24 6.37 -0.11
C GLN A 23 5.59 6.38 -1.50
N LEU A 24 4.36 5.86 -1.62
CA LEU A 24 3.62 5.87 -2.88
C LEU A 24 3.32 7.28 -3.36
N HIS A 25 2.95 8.17 -2.44
CA HIS A 25 2.70 9.58 -2.78
C HIS A 25 3.97 10.25 -3.33
N ASN A 26 5.10 10.07 -2.66
CA ASN A 26 6.38 10.62 -3.09
C ASN A 26 6.83 10.03 -4.43
N PHE A 27 6.68 8.73 -4.63
CA PHE A 27 7.02 8.07 -5.90
C PHE A 27 6.25 8.69 -7.08
N VAL A 28 4.94 8.89 -6.94
CA VAL A 28 4.11 9.49 -8.01
C VAL A 28 4.45 10.96 -8.20
N LYS A 29 4.63 11.70 -7.10
CA LYS A 29 4.82 13.15 -7.16
C LYS A 29 6.20 13.55 -7.66
N ASP A 30 7.23 12.87 -7.20
CA ASP A 30 8.62 13.25 -7.40
C ASP A 30 9.28 12.40 -8.48
N ASP A 31 9.29 11.07 -8.33
CA ASP A 31 10.05 10.18 -9.23
C ASP A 31 9.40 10.10 -10.61
N VAL A 32 8.09 9.83 -10.68
CA VAL A 32 7.35 9.78 -11.95
C VAL A 32 7.35 11.13 -12.65
N ARG A 33 7.25 12.24 -11.90
CA ARG A 33 7.30 13.58 -12.48
C ARG A 33 8.67 13.88 -13.08
N LYS A 34 9.74 13.67 -12.32
CA LYS A 34 11.13 13.87 -12.81
C LYS A 34 11.40 13.01 -14.03
N PHE A 35 10.97 11.74 -14.02
CA PHE A 35 11.13 10.85 -15.17
C PHE A 35 10.46 11.39 -16.44
N LYS A 36 9.25 11.96 -16.33
CA LYS A 36 8.58 12.59 -17.47
C LYS A 36 9.36 13.79 -18.00
N GLU A 37 9.96 14.59 -17.13
CA GLU A 37 10.79 15.74 -17.52
C GLU A 37 12.07 15.26 -18.24
N THR A 38 12.75 14.22 -17.73
CA THR A 38 13.89 13.59 -18.40
C THR A 38 13.51 13.03 -19.76
N LYS A 39 12.37 12.33 -19.86
CA LYS A 39 11.86 11.82 -21.14
C LYS A 39 11.63 12.96 -22.15
N LYS A 40 11.00 14.06 -21.72
CA LYS A 40 10.80 15.23 -22.57
C LYS A 40 12.11 15.87 -23.03
N HIS A 41 13.16 15.82 -22.22
CA HIS A 41 14.49 16.29 -22.65
C HIS A 41 15.11 15.34 -23.67
N PHE A 42 15.04 14.03 -23.45
CA PHE A 42 15.48 13.01 -24.40
C PHE A 42 14.79 13.14 -25.77
N ASP A 43 13.46 13.28 -25.78
CA ASP A 43 12.68 13.42 -27.01
C ASP A 43 13.09 14.68 -27.79
N ARG A 44 13.34 15.81 -27.10
CA ARG A 44 13.83 17.05 -27.74
C ARG A 44 15.21 16.89 -28.38
N VAL A 45 16.17 16.30 -27.67
CA VAL A 45 17.53 16.09 -28.22
C VAL A 45 17.52 15.09 -29.37
N ARG A 46 16.60 14.11 -29.33
CA ARG A 46 16.36 13.21 -30.45
C ARG A 46 15.86 13.98 -31.68
N GLU A 47 14.87 14.85 -31.53
CA GLU A 47 14.37 15.71 -32.61
C GLU A 47 15.47 16.62 -33.17
N ASP A 48 16.30 17.23 -32.33
CA ASP A 48 17.44 18.05 -32.75
C ASP A 48 18.44 17.25 -33.61
N LEU A 49 18.69 15.98 -33.26
CA LEU A 49 19.53 15.09 -34.06
C LEU A 49 18.89 14.80 -35.43
N GLU A 50 17.58 14.52 -35.47
CA GLU A 50 16.85 14.28 -36.73
C GLU A 50 16.92 15.53 -37.63
N ILE A 51 16.74 16.73 -37.07
CA ILE A 51 16.90 18.00 -37.79
C ILE A 51 18.34 18.17 -38.32
N ALA A 52 19.35 17.89 -37.51
CA ALA A 52 20.75 18.01 -37.91
C ALA A 52 21.11 17.01 -39.03
N GLN A 53 20.52 15.81 -39.03
CA GLN A 53 20.68 14.83 -40.10
C GLN A 53 20.10 15.35 -41.42
N VAL A 54 18.88 15.90 -41.40
CA VAL A 54 18.24 16.48 -42.59
C VAL A 54 19.05 17.64 -43.14
N LYS A 55 19.48 18.57 -42.26
CA LYS A 55 20.32 19.71 -42.66
C LYS A 55 21.64 19.28 -43.29
N ASN A 56 22.31 18.27 -42.73
CA ASN A 56 23.55 17.75 -43.29
C ASN A 56 23.33 17.05 -44.64
N ALA A 57 22.24 16.29 -44.80
CA ALA A 57 21.91 15.63 -46.06
C ALA A 57 21.57 16.62 -47.20
N GLN A 58 20.98 17.77 -46.84
CA GLN A 58 20.60 18.84 -47.78
C GLN A 58 21.71 19.87 -48.01
N ALA A 59 22.86 19.76 -47.35
CA ALA A 59 23.94 20.74 -47.46
C ALA A 59 24.46 20.85 -48.92
N PRO A 60 24.57 22.07 -49.46
CA PRO A 60 24.94 22.28 -50.85
C PRO A 60 26.41 21.94 -51.08
N ARG A 61 26.67 20.87 -51.84
CA ARG A 61 28.02 20.31 -52.04
C ARG A 61 29.00 21.23 -52.78
N ASN A 62 28.50 22.28 -53.41
CA ASN A 62 29.32 23.30 -54.08
C ASN A 62 29.94 24.31 -53.09
N LYS A 63 29.52 24.29 -51.82
CA LYS A 63 30.03 25.19 -50.77
C LYS A 63 30.66 24.37 -49.64
N PRO A 64 31.96 24.03 -49.74
CA PRO A 64 32.62 23.12 -48.81
C PRO A 64 32.55 23.58 -47.34
N HIS A 65 32.59 24.90 -47.08
CA HIS A 65 32.43 25.44 -45.73
C HIS A 65 31.06 25.14 -45.11
N GLU A 66 29.97 25.31 -45.87
CA GLU A 66 28.61 25.01 -45.37
C GLU A 66 28.42 23.50 -45.12
N VAL A 67 29.07 22.65 -45.93
CA VAL A 67 29.10 21.20 -45.73
C VAL A 67 29.84 20.83 -44.45
N GLU A 68 31.00 21.45 -44.20
CA GLU A 68 31.81 21.21 -43.00
C GLU A 68 31.07 21.64 -41.74
N GLU A 69 30.42 22.82 -41.75
CA GLU A 69 29.61 23.31 -40.63
C GLU A 69 28.47 22.34 -40.31
N ALA A 70 27.68 21.95 -41.33
CA ALA A 70 26.57 21.02 -41.14
C ALA A 70 27.03 19.64 -40.64
N ALA A 71 28.20 19.16 -41.10
CA ALA A 71 28.80 17.92 -40.62
C ALA A 71 29.28 18.04 -39.17
N GLY A 72 29.84 19.19 -38.79
CA GLY A 72 30.23 19.52 -37.43
C GLY A 72 29.03 19.51 -36.47
N THR A 73 27.94 20.21 -36.83
CA THR A 73 26.69 20.21 -36.05
C THR A 73 26.12 18.81 -35.88
N LEU A 74 26.09 18.00 -36.95
CA LEU A 74 25.63 16.61 -36.87
C LEU A 74 26.53 15.74 -35.97
N SER A 75 27.84 15.92 -36.03
CA SER A 75 28.79 15.20 -35.18
C SER A 75 28.54 15.49 -33.69
N LEU A 76 28.32 16.76 -33.34
CA LEU A 76 27.98 17.16 -31.98
C LEU A 76 26.63 16.59 -31.53
N ALA A 77 25.59 16.73 -32.35
CA ALA A 77 24.25 16.20 -32.05
C ALA A 77 24.28 14.67 -31.81
N ARG A 78 25.05 13.92 -32.61
CA ARG A 78 25.24 12.47 -32.42
C ARG A 78 25.91 12.13 -31.09
N LYS A 79 26.93 12.90 -30.68
CA LYS A 79 27.61 12.69 -29.40
C LYS A 79 26.66 12.95 -28.22
N CYS A 80 25.97 14.09 -28.24
CA CYS A 80 24.98 14.44 -27.21
C CYS A 80 23.88 13.38 -27.09
N PHE A 81 23.32 12.94 -28.21
CA PHE A 81 22.28 11.90 -28.22
C PHE A 81 22.78 10.58 -27.63
N ARG A 82 24.00 10.14 -27.96
CA ARG A 82 24.55 8.87 -27.43
C ARG A 82 24.69 8.89 -25.91
N HIS A 83 25.22 9.99 -25.35
CA HIS A 83 25.34 10.13 -23.90
C HIS A 83 23.95 10.15 -23.26
N LEU A 84 23.04 10.96 -23.78
CA LEU A 84 21.70 11.09 -23.22
C LEU A 84 20.85 9.81 -23.37
N ALA A 85 21.05 9.02 -24.43
CA ALA A 85 20.37 7.75 -24.62
C ALA A 85 20.77 6.73 -23.56
N LEU A 86 22.07 6.67 -23.20
CA LEU A 86 22.54 5.82 -22.12
C LEU A 86 21.96 6.26 -20.77
N ASP A 87 21.97 7.56 -20.49
CA ASP A 87 21.38 8.13 -19.28
C ASP A 87 19.87 7.83 -19.20
N TYR A 88 19.16 7.93 -20.32
CA TYR A 88 17.73 7.64 -20.39
C TYR A 88 17.43 6.16 -20.14
N VAL A 89 18.20 5.24 -20.74
CA VAL A 89 18.03 3.79 -20.50
C VAL A 89 18.28 3.45 -19.04
N LEU A 90 19.32 4.03 -18.43
CA LEU A 90 19.60 3.86 -17.02
C LEU A 90 18.45 4.41 -16.16
N GLN A 91 17.92 5.58 -16.50
CA GLN A 91 16.77 6.16 -15.80
C GLN A 91 15.52 5.27 -15.91
N VAL A 92 15.24 4.69 -17.09
CA VAL A 92 14.13 3.73 -17.29
C VAL A 92 14.30 2.52 -16.38
N ARG A 93 15.53 1.99 -16.29
CA ARG A 93 15.83 0.89 -15.38
C ARG A 93 15.57 1.26 -13.93
N HIS A 94 16.11 2.39 -13.46
CA HIS A 94 15.87 2.87 -12.10
C HIS A 94 14.38 3.05 -11.79
N MET A 95 13.61 3.65 -12.73
CA MET A 95 12.16 3.80 -12.55
C MET A 95 11.43 2.46 -12.42
N THR A 96 11.86 1.46 -13.20
CA THR A 96 11.29 0.11 -13.14
C THR A 96 11.61 -0.55 -11.80
N GLU A 97 12.85 -0.44 -11.33
CA GLU A 97 13.29 -0.95 -10.03
C GLU A 97 12.52 -0.28 -8.88
N SER A 98 12.36 1.05 -8.90
CA SER A 98 11.56 1.78 -7.91
C SER A 98 10.08 1.39 -7.92
N LEU A 99 9.48 1.18 -9.10
CA LEU A 99 8.10 0.69 -9.21
C LEU A 99 7.96 -0.69 -8.57
N LEU A 100 8.87 -1.61 -8.88
CA LEU A 100 8.89 -2.96 -8.29
C LEU A 100 9.06 -2.89 -6.78
N GLN A 101 9.95 -2.04 -6.27
CA GLN A 101 10.16 -1.85 -4.84
C GLN A 101 8.89 -1.39 -4.12
N ASN A 102 8.13 -0.44 -4.71
CA ASN A 102 6.86 0.01 -4.14
C ASN A 102 5.82 -1.12 -4.08
N VAL A 103 5.73 -1.94 -5.13
CA VAL A 103 4.86 -3.13 -5.15
C VAL A 103 5.28 -4.15 -4.10
N GLN A 104 6.58 -4.42 -3.97
CA GLN A 104 7.10 -5.34 -2.94
C GLN A 104 6.83 -4.84 -1.52
N CYS A 105 6.92 -3.53 -1.30
CA CYS A 105 6.60 -2.92 -0.02
C CYS A 105 5.11 -3.10 0.35
N MET A 106 4.20 -2.84 -0.61
CA MET A 106 2.76 -3.08 -0.42
C MET A 106 2.45 -4.56 -0.16
N LEU A 107 3.07 -5.47 -0.92
CA LEU A 107 2.89 -6.90 -0.74
C LEU A 107 3.32 -7.36 0.66
N SER A 108 4.49 -6.88 1.11
CA SER A 108 5.00 -7.17 2.46
C SER A 108 4.05 -6.65 3.55
N PHE A 109 3.49 -5.46 3.37
CA PHE A 109 2.50 -4.89 4.28
C PHE A 109 1.20 -5.71 4.32
N MET A 110 0.71 -6.17 3.17
CA MET A 110 -0.46 -7.06 3.10
C MET A 110 -0.21 -8.42 3.77
N HIS A 111 0.99 -8.99 3.62
CA HIS A 111 1.35 -10.22 4.31
C HIS A 111 1.42 -10.03 5.83
N ALA A 112 1.93 -8.89 6.31
CA ALA A 112 1.94 -8.56 7.72
C ALA A 112 0.52 -8.42 8.27
N GLN A 113 -0.38 -7.75 7.53
CA GLN A 113 -1.81 -7.66 7.87
C GLN A 113 -2.46 -9.03 7.94
N TYR A 114 -2.29 -9.86 6.91
CA TYR A 114 -2.85 -11.20 6.87
C TYR A 114 -2.40 -12.04 8.07
N SER A 115 -1.09 -12.03 8.37
CA SER A 115 -0.53 -12.78 9.49
C SER A 115 -1.10 -12.33 10.84
N LEU A 116 -1.34 -11.02 11.00
CA LEU A 116 -1.99 -10.48 12.18
C LEU A 116 -3.43 -11.00 12.33
N PHE A 117 -4.24 -10.90 11.28
CA PHE A 117 -5.63 -11.34 11.34
C PHE A 117 -5.72 -12.84 11.62
N GLN A 118 -4.81 -13.63 11.03
CA GLN A 118 -4.74 -15.06 11.30
C GLN A 118 -4.40 -15.35 12.77
N GLN A 119 -3.41 -14.66 13.35
CA GLN A 119 -3.05 -14.81 14.75
C GLN A 119 -4.20 -14.38 15.69
N GLY A 120 -4.85 -13.26 15.37
CA GLY A 120 -6.00 -12.77 16.13
C GLY A 120 -7.19 -13.72 16.08
N TYR A 121 -7.45 -14.33 14.92
CA TYR A 121 -8.49 -15.35 14.76
C TYR A 121 -8.20 -16.59 15.60
N ASN A 122 -6.98 -17.14 15.52
CA ASN A 122 -6.58 -18.31 16.30
C ASN A 122 -6.75 -18.05 17.80
N LEU A 123 -6.34 -16.86 18.28
CA LEU A 123 -6.50 -16.47 19.68
C LEU A 123 -7.98 -16.38 20.09
N LEU A 124 -8.85 -15.81 19.24
CA LEU A 124 -10.28 -15.75 19.51
C LEU A 124 -10.91 -17.14 19.54
N ASP A 125 -10.48 -18.04 18.67
CA ASP A 125 -10.96 -19.42 18.63
C ASP A 125 -10.55 -20.19 19.89
N GLU A 126 -9.33 -19.97 20.40
CA GLU A 126 -8.88 -20.50 21.69
C GLU A 126 -9.70 -19.97 22.88
N ILE A 127 -10.12 -18.71 22.85
CA ILE A 127 -10.92 -18.08 23.92
C ILE A 127 -12.41 -18.43 23.81
N ASN A 128 -12.92 -18.75 22.62
CA ASN A 128 -14.31 -19.10 22.34
C ASN A 128 -14.94 -20.13 23.31
N PRO A 129 -14.32 -21.28 23.64
CA PRO A 129 -14.89 -22.22 24.60
C PRO A 129 -15.04 -21.65 26.00
N TYR A 130 -14.12 -20.80 26.47
CA TYR A 130 -14.23 -20.13 27.76
C TYR A 130 -15.39 -19.13 27.78
N MET A 131 -15.57 -18.36 26.71
CA MET A 131 -16.71 -17.43 26.60
C MET A 131 -18.05 -18.18 26.64
N LYS A 132 -18.16 -19.32 25.96
CA LYS A 132 -19.35 -20.17 25.99
C LYS A 132 -19.62 -20.74 27.39
N LYS A 133 -18.58 -21.20 28.09
CA LYS A 133 -18.71 -21.71 29.47
C LYS A 133 -19.21 -20.62 30.43
N LEU A 134 -18.61 -19.43 30.35
CA LEU A 134 -18.99 -18.28 31.18
C LEU A 134 -20.44 -17.85 30.91
N ALA A 135 -20.86 -17.85 29.64
CA ALA A 135 -22.25 -17.56 29.25
C ALA A 135 -23.23 -18.60 29.83
N ALA A 136 -22.88 -19.89 29.76
CA ALA A 136 -23.70 -20.97 30.33
C ALA A 136 -23.83 -20.85 31.87
N GLU A 137 -22.73 -20.58 32.57
CA GLU A 137 -22.73 -20.38 34.02
C GLU A 137 -23.62 -19.19 34.43
N ARG A 138 -23.55 -18.08 33.68
CA ARG A 138 -24.45 -16.94 33.87
C ARG A 138 -25.92 -17.32 33.70
N SER A 139 -26.26 -18.11 32.68
CA SER A 139 -27.64 -18.57 32.46
C SER A 139 -28.15 -19.43 33.60
N LEU A 140 -27.32 -20.29 34.19
CA LEU A 140 -27.69 -21.12 35.35
C LEU A 140 -27.96 -20.27 36.59
N VAL A 141 -27.17 -19.22 36.83
CA VAL A 141 -27.40 -18.28 37.95
C VAL A 141 -28.73 -17.54 37.78
N ILE A 142 -29.07 -17.14 36.56
CA ILE A 142 -30.35 -16.46 36.26
C ILE A 142 -31.52 -17.43 36.47
N ASP A 143 -31.46 -18.65 35.91
CA ASP A 143 -32.54 -19.64 36.07
C ASP A 143 -32.74 -20.05 37.54
N SER A 144 -31.65 -20.15 38.31
CA SER A 144 -31.70 -20.41 39.76
C SER A 144 -32.38 -19.27 40.52
N ARG A 145 -32.11 -18.02 40.13
CA ARG A 145 -32.73 -16.83 40.75
C ARG A 145 -34.22 -16.74 40.41
N GLU A 146 -34.60 -17.02 39.17
CA GLU A 146 -36.00 -17.05 38.74
C GLU A 146 -36.80 -18.20 39.35
N LYS A 147 -36.19 -19.36 39.60
CA LYS A 147 -36.82 -20.46 40.37
C LYS A 147 -37.05 -20.05 41.82
N GLY A 148 -36.07 -19.44 42.48
CA GLY A 148 -36.23 -18.93 43.84
C GLY A 148 -37.29 -17.81 43.96
N GLU A 149 -37.47 -16.99 42.94
CA GLU A 149 -38.55 -15.98 42.89
C GLU A 149 -39.92 -16.60 42.61
N ARG A 150 -40.00 -17.65 41.78
CA ARG A 150 -41.23 -18.41 41.55
C ARG A 150 -41.69 -19.15 42.81
N GLU A 151 -40.78 -19.79 43.52
CA GLU A 151 -41.05 -20.49 44.78
C GLU A 151 -41.56 -19.55 45.87
N LYS A 152 -40.98 -18.34 45.99
CA LYS A 152 -41.46 -17.30 46.92
C LYS A 152 -42.84 -16.75 46.56
N LYS A 153 -43.21 -16.67 45.28
CA LYS A 153 -44.57 -16.28 44.86
C LYS A 153 -45.60 -17.37 45.16
N THR A 154 -45.27 -18.65 45.00
CA THR A 154 -46.15 -19.76 45.41
C THR A 154 -46.30 -19.88 46.93
N CYS A 155 -45.29 -19.52 47.73
CA CYS A 155 -45.38 -19.58 49.19
C CYS A 155 -46.12 -18.36 49.80
N ASN A 156 -46.10 -17.20 49.11
CA ASN A 156 -46.84 -16.00 49.53
C ASN A 156 -48.31 -15.97 49.07
N HIS A 157 -48.79 -17.03 48.39
CA HIS A 157 -50.22 -17.30 48.19
C HIS A 157 -50.59 -18.70 48.70
N PRO A 158 -50.64 -18.92 50.02
CA PRO A 158 -51.33 -20.08 50.56
C PRO A 158 -52.83 -19.77 50.69
N ALA A 159 -53.63 -20.47 49.88
CA ALA A 159 -55.04 -20.79 50.10
C ALA A 159 -55.99 -19.66 50.62
N GLU A 160 -56.53 -18.85 49.72
CA GLU A 160 -57.90 -18.35 49.90
C GLU A 160 -58.83 -19.20 49.04
N GLY A 161 -59.40 -20.25 49.64
CA GLY A 161 -60.44 -21.03 48.98
C GLY A 161 -60.45 -22.51 49.36
N GLU A 162 -60.75 -22.81 50.61
CA GLU A 162 -61.50 -24.02 51.02
C GLU A 162 -61.86 -23.92 52.51
N PHE A 163 -62.85 -23.07 52.81
CA PHE A 163 -63.71 -23.25 53.99
C PHE A 163 -65.15 -23.00 53.54
N LEU A 164 -65.77 -24.08 53.07
CA LEU A 164 -67.22 -24.23 53.01
C LEU A 164 -67.56 -25.43 53.88
N PHE A 165 -67.69 -25.19 55.18
CA PHE A 165 -68.69 -25.73 56.10
C PHE A 165 -68.77 -24.80 57.31
#